data_AF-A0A6P1HR46-F1
#
_entry.id   AF-A0A6P1HR46-F1
#
_cell.length_a   1.000
_cell.length_b   1.000
_cell.length_c   1.000
_cell.angle_alpha   90.00
_cell.angle_beta   90.00
_cell.angle_gamma   90.00
#
_symmetry.space_group_name_H-M   'P 1'
#
loop_
_entity.id
_entity.type
_entity.pdbx_description
1 polymer ?
#
loop_
_entity_poly.entity_id
_entity_poly.type
_entity_poly.pdbx_seq_one_letter_code
_entity_poly.pdbx_strand_id
1 'polypeptide(L)' 'MVNKKMGYRWRLRDLMADQQMFQTSNLLPLLAERGITLSREQVYRLVTQPPQRLSMDMLVALCDILGCTPTT' A
#
# COMPACT_ATOMS: atom_id res chain seq x y z
N MET A 1 -16.17 16.89 -21.15
CA MET A 1 -15.91 17.03 -19.69
C MET A 1 -14.63 16.27 -19.37
N VAL A 2 -13.50 16.97 -19.19
CA VAL A 2 -12.26 16.33 -18.73
C VAL A 2 -12.46 15.98 -17.26
N ASN A 3 -12.60 14.67 -17.00
CA ASN A 3 -12.59 14.14 -15.66
C ASN A 3 -11.17 14.35 -15.12
N LYS A 4 -10.97 15.39 -14.30
CA LYS A 4 -9.69 15.67 -13.65
C LYS A 4 -9.43 14.47 -12.73
N LYS A 5 -8.75 13.44 -13.24
CA LYS A 5 -8.30 12.33 -12.41
C LYS A 5 -7.52 12.98 -11.27
N MET A 6 -8.04 12.90 -10.05
CA MET A 6 -7.29 13.19 -8.83
C MET A 6 -6.09 12.24 -8.86
N GLY A 7 -5.00 12.71 -9.46
CA GLY A 7 -3.80 11.93 -9.67
C GLY A 7 -3.07 11.88 -8.34
N TYR A 8 -2.98 10.70 -7.75
CA TYR A 8 -2.16 10.47 -6.57
C TYR A 8 -0.86 9.79 -7.00
N ARG A 9 0.23 10.08 -6.28
CA ARG A 9 1.50 9.37 -6.48
C ARG A 9 1.54 8.18 -5.54
N TRP A 10 1.68 6.99 -6.11
CA TRP A 10 1.84 5.78 -5.32
C TRP A 10 3.30 5.64 -4.86
N ARG A 11 3.54 5.84 -3.56
CA ARG A 11 4.88 5.86 -2.94
C ARG A 11 5.11 4.69 -1.98
N LEU A 12 4.33 3.61 -2.12
CA LEU A 12 4.39 2.50 -1.17
C LEU A 12 5.80 1.92 -1.02
N ARG A 13 6.55 1.78 -2.12
CA ARG A 13 7.94 1.30 -2.10
C ARG A 13 8.87 2.18 -1.26
N ASP A 14 8.77 3.50 -1.41
CA ASP A 14 9.62 4.43 -0.67
C ASP A 14 9.31 4.34 0.83
N LEU A 15 8.01 4.35 1.18
CA LEU A 15 7.55 4.23 2.57
C LEU A 15 7.96 2.88 3.19
N MET A 16 7.96 1.80 2.40
CA MET A 16 8.49 0.52 2.85
C MET A 16 9.99 0.60 3.16
N ALA A 17 10.77 1.25 2.31
CA ALA A 17 12.21 1.43 2.53
C ALA A 17 12.49 2.28 3.78
N ASP A 18 11.68 3.31 4.05
CA ASP A 18 11.76 4.10 5.29
C ASP A 18 11.58 3.22 6.54
N GLN A 19 10.74 2.19 6.45
CA GLN A 19 10.51 1.17 7.48
C GLN A 19 11.48 -0.04 7.39
N GLN A 20 12.60 0.08 6.67
CA GLN A 20 13.60 -0.98 6.48
C GLN A 20 13.05 -2.26 5.80
N MET A 21 11.94 -2.15 5.08
CA MET A 21 11.34 -3.24 4.30
C MET A 21 11.80 -3.18 2.84
N PHE A 22 12.82 -3.96 2.51
CA PHE A 22 13.37 -4.02 1.14
C PHE A 22 12.73 -5.11 0.27
N GLN A 23 11.99 -6.06 0.86
CA GLN A 23 11.31 -7.12 0.14
C GLN A 23 9.79 -6.91 0.20
N THR A 24 9.10 -7.10 -0.92
CA THR A 24 7.64 -6.99 -0.96
C THR A 24 6.96 -8.00 -0.03
N SER A 25 7.58 -9.16 0.20
CA SER A 25 7.09 -10.17 1.13
C SER A 25 7.12 -9.73 2.59
N ASN A 26 7.84 -8.67 2.96
CA ASN A 26 7.80 -8.15 4.34
C ASN A 26 6.42 -7.58 4.72
N LEU A 27 5.62 -7.16 3.73
CA LEU A 27 4.24 -6.69 3.96
C LEU A 27 3.24 -7.81 4.26
N LEU A 28 3.49 -9.04 3.78
CA LEU A 28 2.55 -10.16 3.93
C LEU A 28 2.14 -10.43 5.38
N PRO A 29 3.07 -10.69 6.32
CA PRO A 29 2.70 -10.97 7.71
C PRO A 29 2.00 -9.77 8.37
N LEU A 30 2.44 -8.54 8.08
CA LEU A 30 1.90 -7.32 8.67
C LEU A 30 0.46 -7.03 8.21
N LEU A 31 0.14 -7.34 6.95
CA LEU A 31 -1.21 -7.26 6.42
C LEU A 31 -2.10 -8.36 7.02
N ALA A 32 -1.57 -9.58 7.17
CA ALA A 32 -2.29 -10.71 7.74
C ALA A 32 -2.69 -10.46 9.21
N GLU A 33 -1.81 -9.83 10.00
CA GLU A 33 -2.11 -9.39 11.38
C GLU A 33 -3.32 -8.44 11.47
N ARG A 34 -3.62 -7.72 10.38
CA ARG A 34 -4.75 -6.79 10.26
C ARG A 34 -5.95 -7.42 9.55
N GLY A 35 -5.94 -8.73 9.36
CA GLY A 35 -7.00 -9.49 8.70
C GLY A 35 -7.00 -9.38 7.17
N ILE A 36 -5.92 -8.86 6.56
CA ILE A 36 -5.80 -8.70 5.11
C ILE A 36 -4.85 -9.77 4.55
N THR A 37 -5.42 -10.77 3.89
CA THR A 37 -4.67 -11.83 3.24
C THR A 37 -4.56 -11.56 1.74
N LEU A 38 -3.33 -11.40 1.24
CA LEU A 38 -3.03 -11.24 -0.18
C LEU A 38 -2.07 -12.34 -0.65
N SER A 39 -2.15 -12.72 -1.93
CA SER A 39 -1.13 -13.54 -2.58
C SER A 39 0.17 -12.75 -2.77
N ARG A 40 1.29 -13.44 -2.97
CA ARG A 40 2.60 -12.81 -3.25
C ARG A 40 2.54 -11.91 -4.48
N GLU A 41 1.83 -12.32 -5.53
CA GLU A 41 1.63 -11.55 -6.76
C GLU A 41 0.77 -10.32 -6.51
N GLN A 42 -0.26 -10.42 -5.67
CA GLN A 42 -1.10 -9.29 -5.29
C GLN A 42 -0.28 -8.25 -4.52
N VAL A 43 0.53 -8.67 -3.55
CA VAL A 43 1.44 -7.76 -2.82
C VAL A 43 2.49 -7.16 -3.75
N TYR A 44 3.06 -7.95 -4.67
CA TYR A 44 4.00 -7.43 -5.66
C TYR A 44 3.37 -6.34 -6.53
N ARG A 45 2.17 -6.57 -7.08
CA ARG A 45 1.44 -5.57 -7.87
C ARG A 45 1.09 -4.34 -7.04
N LEU A 46 0.63 -4.54 -5.81
CA LEU A 46 0.34 -3.44 -4.89
C LEU A 46 1.57 -2.56 -4.68
N VAL A 47 2.77 -3.12 -4.50
CA VAL A 47 3.98 -2.32 -4.27
C VAL A 47 4.50 -1.66 -5.56
N THR A 48 4.36 -2.32 -6.70
CA THR A 48 4.96 -1.87 -7.97
C THR A 48 4.06 -0.97 -8.83
N GLN A 49 2.75 -1.02 -8.63
CA GLN A 49 1.78 -0.37 -9.52
C GLN A 49 0.73 0.39 -8.70
N PRO A 50 0.33 1.61 -9.14
CA PRO A 50 -0.78 2.32 -8.51
C PRO A 50 -2.10 1.55 -8.70
N PRO A 51 -2.82 1.21 -7.62
CA PRO A 51 -4.05 0.43 -7.72
C PRO A 51 -5.19 1.25 -8.36
N GLN A 52 -6.01 0.61 -9.20
CA GLN A 52 -7.23 1.27 -9.71
C GLN A 52 -8.29 1.48 -8.63
N ARG A 53 -8.34 0.54 -7.67
CA ARG A 53 -9.24 0.55 -6.52
C ARG A 53 -8.47 0.06 -5.31
N LEU A 54 -8.61 0.78 -4.20
CA LEU A 54 -8.06 0.42 -2.91
C LEU A 54 -9.20 0.51 -1.89
N SER A 55 -9.39 -0.51 -1.07
CA SER A 55 -10.35 -0.43 0.04
C SER A 55 -9.82 0.51 1.13
N MET A 56 -10.72 1.10 1.91
CA MET A 56 -10.32 1.92 3.05
C MET A 56 -9.57 1.10 4.09
N ASP A 57 -9.99 -0.13 4.36
CA ASP A 57 -9.30 -1.03 5.30
C ASP A 57 -7.84 -1.27 4.89
N MET A 58 -7.58 -1.42 3.58
CA MET A 58 -6.22 -1.58 3.07
C MET A 58 -5.40 -0.30 3.23
N LEU A 59 -6.00 0.87 2.96
CA LEU A 59 -5.32 2.14 3.16
C LEU A 59 -4.96 2.36 4.63
N VAL A 60 -5.90 2.12 5.54
CA VAL A 60 -5.68 2.23 7.00
C VAL A 60 -4.61 1.24 7.45
N ALA A 61 -4.65 -0.01 6.99
CA ALA A 61 -3.64 -1.00 7.32
C ALA A 61 -2.24 -0.59 6.84
N LEU A 62 -2.12 -0.06 5.61
CA LEU A 62 -0.84 0.44 5.10
C LEU A 62 -0.33 1.63 5.92
N CYS A 63 -1.20 2.57 6.25
CA CYS A 63 -0.88 3.72 7.09
C CYS A 63 -0.35 3.29 8.48
N ASP A 64 -1.04 2.34 9.11
CA ASP A 64 -0.67 1.79 10.42
C ASP A 64 0.67 1.03 10.35
N ILE A 65 0.88 0.21 9.32
CA ILE A 65 2.14 -0.52 9.11
C ILE A 65 3.31 0.44 8.85
N LEU A 66 3.08 1.48 8.08
CA LEU A 66 4.14 2.37 7.60
C LEU A 66 4.37 3.59 8.50
N GLY A 67 3.60 3.70 9.59
CA GLY A 67 3.65 4.84 10.50
C GLY A 67 3.31 6.17 9.82
N CYS A 68 2.49 6.16 8.77
CA CYS A 68 2.14 7.35 8.00
C CYS A 68 0.64 7.65 8.05
N THR A 69 0.30 8.93 8.08
CA THR A 69 -1.10 9.37 7.96
C THR A 69 -1.45 9.68 6.50
N PRO A 70 -2.70 9.46 6.05
CA PRO A 70 -3.11 9.91 4.72
C PRO A 70 -2.89 11.42 4.63
N THR A 71 -2.00 11.85 3.73
CA THR A 71 -1.78 13.28 3.50
C THR A 71 -3.03 13.84 2.82
N THR A 72 -3.64 14.84 3.46
CA THR A 72 -4.80 15.58 2.95
C THR A 72 -4.42 16.51 1.81
#